data_AF-A0A2D9QYC6-F1
#
_entry.id   AF-A0A2D9QYC6-F1
#
_cell.length_a   1.000
_cell.length_b   1.000
_cell.length_c   1.000
_cell.angle_alpha   90.00
_cell.angle_beta   90.00
_cell.angle_gamma   90.00
#
_symmetry.space_group_name_H-M   'P 1'
#
loop_
_entity.id
_entity.type
_entity.pdbx_description
1 polymer ?
#
loop_
_entity_poly.entity_id
_entity_poly.type
_entity_poly.pdbx_seq_one_letter_code
_entity_poly.pdbx_strand_id
1 'polypeptide(L)'
;MAKAWKIKGVKPQKSYRRNASIILSAKIAEVYSWDNYIGDPKNIEELHNMRISIKRLRYSMEIFSVNYDQKFNESLQIWVGLQKLLGEIHDCDVGQDVLTDYLKAHSQEGSADTLGVSALIQRYRQTREERYQEFLKRWSSLQKEDLKGNLLRIIKKKT
;
A
#
# COMPACT_ATOMS: atom_id res chain seq x y z
N MET A 1 -4.10 -4.19 12.33
CA MET A 1 -2.82 -3.63 11.78
C MET A 1 -1.66 -4.61 11.95
N ALA A 2 -1.09 -5.06 10.83
CA ALA A 2 0.01 -6.01 10.80
C ALA A 2 1.32 -5.46 11.39
N LYS A 3 1.93 -6.26 12.27
CA LYS A 3 3.24 -5.96 12.86
C LYS A 3 4.34 -6.01 11.80
N ALA A 4 5.29 -5.09 11.90
CA ALA A 4 6.46 -5.08 11.02
C ALA A 4 7.26 -6.38 11.19
N TRP A 5 7.68 -6.97 10.08
CA TRP A 5 8.51 -8.17 10.12
C TRP A 5 9.85 -7.88 10.79
N LYS A 6 10.29 -8.79 11.68
CA LYS A 6 11.62 -8.74 12.29
C LYS A 6 12.67 -9.03 11.23
N ILE A 7 13.59 -8.09 11.02
CA ILE A 7 14.66 -8.23 10.03
C ILE A 7 15.86 -8.91 10.72
N LYS A 8 16.30 -10.04 10.17
CA LYS A 8 17.49 -10.78 10.64
C LYS A 8 18.67 -10.56 9.68
N GLY A 9 19.89 -10.66 10.19
CA GLY A 9 21.11 -10.65 9.38
C GLY A 9 21.71 -9.27 9.08
N VAL A 10 21.07 -8.18 9.52
CA VAL A 10 21.65 -6.83 9.51
C VAL A 10 22.84 -6.80 10.47
N LYS A 11 23.96 -6.24 10.02
CA LYS A 11 25.20 -6.13 10.80
C LYS A 11 25.67 -4.67 10.73
N PRO A 12 25.59 -3.87 11.81
CA PRO A 12 25.93 -2.44 11.78
C PRO A 12 27.33 -2.13 11.23
N GLN A 13 28.28 -3.02 11.49
CA GLN A 13 29.67 -2.94 11.02
C GLN A 13 29.86 -3.32 9.54
N LYS A 14 28.81 -3.71 8.83
CA LYS A 14 28.86 -4.04 7.40
C LYS A 14 28.38 -2.86 6.56
N SER A 15 28.73 -2.88 5.27
CA SER A 15 28.46 -1.76 4.37
C SER A 15 26.98 -1.39 4.31
N TYR A 16 26.73 -0.09 4.15
CA TYR A 16 25.39 0.49 4.06
C TYR A 16 24.54 -0.22 2.97
N ARG A 17 25.12 -0.45 1.78
CA ARG A 17 24.50 -1.19 0.68
C ARG A 17 24.16 -2.66 1.03
N ARG A 18 25.00 -3.34 1.81
CA ARG A 18 24.71 -4.72 2.24
C ARG A 18 23.50 -4.76 3.17
N ASN A 19 23.46 -3.86 4.16
CA ASN A 19 22.33 -3.78 5.08
C ASN A 19 21.05 -3.35 4.35
N ALA A 20 21.15 -2.41 3.39
CA ALA A 20 20.04 -2.01 2.52
C ALA A 20 19.44 -3.20 1.77
N SER A 21 20.27 -4.03 1.13
CA SER A 21 19.81 -5.21 0.38
C SER A 21 19.03 -6.20 1.25
N ILE A 22 19.49 -6.44 2.49
CA ILE A 22 18.82 -7.32 3.46
C ILE A 22 17.46 -6.75 3.88
N ILE A 23 17.45 -5.47 4.26
CA ILE A 23 16.24 -4.79 4.75
C ILE A 23 15.18 -4.71 3.64
N LEU A 24 15.58 -4.23 2.46
CA LEU A 24 14.68 -4.08 1.32
C LEU A 24 14.15 -5.42 0.84
N SER A 25 14.97 -6.48 0.81
CA SER A 25 14.47 -7.84 0.47
C SER A 25 13.37 -8.29 1.42
N ALA A 26 13.54 -8.06 2.73
CA ALA A 26 12.52 -8.42 3.72
C ALA A 26 11.24 -7.58 3.56
N LYS A 27 11.36 -6.28 3.26
CA LYS A 27 10.21 -5.40 3.04
C LYS A 27 9.45 -5.69 1.75
N ILE A 28 10.15 -6.05 0.68
CA ILE A 28 9.52 -6.56 -0.54
C ILE A 28 8.74 -7.84 -0.22
N ALA A 29 9.36 -8.80 0.48
CA ALA A 29 8.67 -10.03 0.85
C ALA A 29 7.42 -9.78 1.72
N GLU A 30 7.49 -8.82 2.66
CA GLU A 30 6.35 -8.39 3.49
C GLU A 30 5.18 -7.90 2.62
N VAL A 31 5.43 -7.03 1.63
CA VAL A 31 4.36 -6.55 0.72
C VAL A 31 3.72 -7.70 -0.04
N TYR A 32 4.54 -8.56 -0.64
CA TYR A 32 4.06 -9.67 -1.47
C TYR A 32 3.36 -10.78 -0.67
N SER A 33 3.49 -10.80 0.66
CA SER A 33 2.73 -11.73 1.50
C SER A 33 1.22 -11.45 1.49
N TRP A 34 0.81 -10.25 1.08
CA TRP A 34 -0.59 -9.84 0.98
C TRP A 34 -1.24 -10.13 -0.38
N ASP A 35 -0.45 -10.56 -1.37
CA ASP A 35 -0.87 -10.70 -2.77
C ASP A 35 -2.10 -11.59 -2.94
N ASN A 36 -2.18 -12.68 -2.18
CA ASN A 36 -3.30 -13.63 -2.28
C ASN A 36 -4.64 -13.08 -1.74
N TYR A 37 -4.63 -11.98 -1.00
CA TYR A 37 -5.83 -11.42 -0.38
C TYR A 37 -6.44 -10.29 -1.22
N ILE A 38 -5.66 -9.68 -2.10
CA ILE A 38 -6.08 -8.43 -2.77
C ILE A 38 -7.22 -8.62 -3.75
N GLY A 39 -7.54 -9.86 -4.15
CA GLY A 39 -8.56 -10.16 -5.16
C GLY A 39 -10.00 -10.07 -4.64
N ASP A 40 -10.21 -10.11 -3.32
CA ASP A 40 -11.53 -9.93 -2.72
C ASP A 40 -11.64 -8.51 -2.13
N PRO A 41 -12.56 -7.66 -2.63
CA PRO A 41 -12.74 -6.31 -2.10
C PRO A 41 -13.17 -6.29 -0.64
N LYS A 42 -13.67 -7.39 -0.07
CA LYS A 42 -14.07 -7.48 1.34
C LYS A 42 -12.89 -7.64 2.30
N ASN A 43 -11.70 -7.94 1.80
CA ASN A 43 -10.46 -8.05 2.60
C ASN A 43 -9.90 -6.65 2.95
N ILE A 44 -10.71 -5.84 3.62
CA ILE A 44 -10.41 -4.44 3.96
C ILE A 44 -9.15 -4.38 4.86
N GLU A 45 -9.05 -5.25 5.86
CA GLU A 45 -7.90 -5.25 6.76
C GLU A 45 -6.61 -5.65 6.03
N GLU A 46 -6.65 -6.62 5.14
CA GLU A 46 -5.51 -7.09 4.36
C GLU A 46 -5.04 -6.04 3.35
N LEU A 47 -5.97 -5.35 2.67
CA LEU A 47 -5.64 -4.21 1.81
C LEU A 47 -4.99 -3.08 2.61
N HIS A 48 -5.52 -2.78 3.80
CA HIS A 48 -4.91 -1.81 4.71
C HIS A 48 -3.52 -2.26 5.20
N ASN A 49 -3.34 -3.55 5.49
CA ASN A 49 -2.06 -4.10 5.90
C ASN A 49 -1.03 -4.07 4.75
N MET A 50 -1.44 -4.37 3.52
CA MET A 50 -0.61 -4.22 2.33
C MET A 50 -0.16 -2.77 2.15
N ARG A 51 -1.08 -1.80 2.33
CA ARG A 51 -0.75 -0.37 2.29
C ARG A 51 0.34 -0.02 3.31
N ILE A 52 0.21 -0.51 4.53
CA ILE A 52 1.21 -0.29 5.59
C ILE A 52 2.56 -0.90 5.19
N SER A 53 2.57 -2.12 4.66
CA SER A 53 3.81 -2.76 4.20
C SER A 53 4.46 -2.00 3.04
N ILE A 54 3.67 -1.47 2.09
CA ILE A 54 4.18 -0.62 0.99
C ILE A 54 4.76 0.69 1.54
N LYS A 55 4.09 1.34 2.50
CA LYS A 55 4.60 2.54 3.16
C LYS A 55 5.95 2.28 3.83
N ARG A 56 6.09 1.15 4.54
CA ARG A 56 7.36 0.72 5.15
C ARG A 56 8.46 0.48 4.11
N LEU A 57 8.11 -0.17 2.99
CA LEU A 57 9.04 -0.38 1.88
C LEU A 57 9.49 0.95 1.28
N ARG A 58 8.55 1.85 0.94
CA ARG A 58 8.83 3.17 0.38
C ARG A 58 9.78 3.97 1.27
N TYR A 59 9.47 4.11 2.57
CA TYR A 59 10.34 4.83 3.50
C TYR A 59 11.74 4.22 3.58
N SER A 60 11.84 2.88 3.56
CA SER A 60 13.14 2.22 3.52
C SER A 60 13.88 2.53 2.21
N MET A 61 13.18 2.53 1.08
CA MET A 61 13.76 2.88 -0.22
C MET A 61 14.24 4.33 -0.27
N GLU A 62 13.46 5.28 0.26
CA GLU A 62 13.85 6.69 0.36
C GLU A 62 15.15 6.85 1.15
N ILE A 63 15.26 6.19 2.31
CA ILE A 63 16.48 6.19 3.15
C ILE A 63 17.68 5.63 2.39
N PHE A 64 17.51 4.51 1.70
CA PHE A 64 18.62 3.84 1.00
C PHE A 64 18.90 4.36 -0.41
N SER A 65 18.11 5.31 -0.92
CA SER A 65 18.18 5.83 -2.30
C SER A 65 19.59 6.30 -2.68
N VAL A 66 20.32 6.91 -1.75
CA VAL A 66 21.70 7.39 -1.94
C VAL A 66 22.71 6.29 -2.32
N ASN A 67 22.37 5.01 -2.11
CA ASN A 67 23.22 3.88 -2.50
C ASN A 67 22.97 3.39 -3.93
N TYR A 68 21.90 3.83 -4.58
CA TYR A 68 21.38 3.21 -5.79
C TYR A 68 21.28 4.21 -6.95
N ASP A 69 21.10 3.66 -8.15
CA ASP A 69 21.06 4.43 -9.40
C ASP A 69 19.64 4.91 -9.74
N GLN A 70 19.53 5.60 -10.88
CA GLN A 70 18.26 6.13 -11.37
C GLN A 70 17.16 5.07 -11.48
N LYS A 71 17.49 3.83 -11.84
CA LYS A 71 16.52 2.73 -11.98
C LYS A 71 15.86 2.38 -10.65
N PHE A 72 16.60 2.50 -9.54
CA PHE A 72 16.02 2.34 -8.21
C PHE A 72 15.02 3.45 -7.89
N ASN A 73 15.34 4.70 -8.24
CA ASN A 73 14.46 5.84 -8.01
C ASN A 73 13.20 5.78 -8.89
N GLU A 74 13.31 5.28 -10.13
CA GLU A 74 12.17 4.98 -10.98
C GLU A 74 11.26 3.91 -10.36
N SER A 75 11.86 2.83 -9.83
CA SER A 75 11.12 1.80 -9.10
C SER A 75 10.43 2.37 -7.85
N LEU A 76 11.09 3.27 -7.11
CA LEU A 76 10.50 3.96 -5.96
C LEU A 76 9.21 4.69 -6.35
N GLN A 77 9.18 5.40 -7.48
CA GLN A 77 7.97 6.12 -7.92
C GLN A 77 6.79 5.20 -8.20
N ILE A 78 7.05 3.96 -8.66
CA ILE A 78 6.00 2.95 -8.82
C ILE A 78 5.35 2.62 -7.46
N TRP A 79 6.16 2.44 -6.42
CA TRP A 79 5.68 2.18 -5.06
C TRP A 79 4.92 3.37 -4.46
N VAL A 80 5.33 4.61 -4.77
CA VAL A 80 4.57 5.82 -4.40
C VAL A 80 3.16 5.76 -5.00
N GLY A 81 3.05 5.44 -6.29
CA GLY A 81 1.76 5.30 -6.97
C GLY A 81 0.86 4.23 -6.36
N LEU A 82 1.41 3.05 -6.07
CA LEU A 82 0.66 1.98 -5.40
C LEU A 82 0.19 2.37 -3.99
N GLN A 83 1.05 3.02 -3.21
CA GLN A 83 0.69 3.50 -1.88
C GLN A 83 -0.44 4.53 -1.93
N LYS A 84 -0.44 5.39 -2.96
CA LYS A 84 -1.49 6.41 -3.17
C LYS A 84 -2.84 5.74 -3.43
N LEU A 85 -2.91 4.80 -4.38
CA LEU A 85 -4.15 4.08 -4.70
C LEU A 85 -4.73 3.34 -3.48
N LEU A 86 -3.89 2.58 -2.76
CA LEU A 86 -4.34 1.91 -1.53
C LEU A 86 -4.71 2.91 -0.42
N GLY A 87 -4.11 4.10 -0.42
CA GLY A 87 -4.51 5.20 0.47
C GLY A 87 -5.92 5.67 0.18
N GLU A 88 -6.23 5.96 -1.08
CA GLU A 88 -7.56 6.42 -1.50
C GLU A 88 -8.64 5.36 -1.20
N ILE A 89 -8.34 4.08 -1.39
CA ILE A 89 -9.25 2.98 -1.00
C ILE A 89 -9.51 3.01 0.52
N HIS A 90 -8.44 3.07 1.32
CA HIS A 90 -8.55 3.07 2.78
C HIS A 90 -9.27 4.32 3.32
N ASP A 91 -9.02 5.48 2.73
CA ASP A 91 -9.70 6.73 3.10
C ASP A 91 -11.21 6.60 2.82
N CYS A 92 -11.60 5.87 1.78
CA CYS A 92 -13.01 5.56 1.53
C CYS A 92 -13.59 4.56 2.53
N ASP A 93 -12.84 3.55 2.95
CA ASP A 93 -13.29 2.59 3.96
C ASP A 93 -13.56 3.31 5.29
N VAL A 94 -12.58 4.09 5.78
CA VAL A 94 -12.71 4.86 7.03
C VAL A 94 -13.80 5.93 6.92
N GLY A 95 -13.87 6.63 5.78
CA GLY A 95 -14.89 7.66 5.55
C GLY A 95 -16.32 7.09 5.63
N GLN A 96 -16.55 5.92 5.03
CA GLN A 96 -17.84 5.25 5.12
C GLN A 96 -18.20 4.85 6.55
N ASP A 97 -17.25 4.31 7.31
CA ASP A 97 -17.48 3.91 8.70
C ASP A 97 -17.88 5.12 9.56
N VAL A 98 -17.12 6.23 9.45
CA VAL A 98 -17.40 7.47 10.19
C VAL A 98 -18.79 8.03 9.86
N LEU A 99 -19.14 8.10 8.57
CA LEU A 99 -20.45 8.62 8.14
C LEU A 99 -21.61 7.69 8.54
N THR A 100 -21.38 6.39 8.50
CA THR A 100 -22.36 5.39 8.92
C THR A 100 -22.63 5.49 10.42
N ASP A 101 -21.60 5.68 11.24
CA ASP A 101 -21.76 5.85 12.68
C ASP A 101 -22.41 7.19 13.04
N TYR A 102 -22.10 8.25 12.28
CA TYR A 102 -22.81 9.53 12.40
C TYR A 102 -24.33 9.36 12.16
N LEU A 103 -24.72 8.67 11.08
CA LEU A 103 -26.13 8.40 10.80
C LEU A 103 -26.81 7.60 11.91
N LYS A 104 -26.18 6.54 12.42
CA LYS A 104 -26.75 5.75 13.53
C LYS A 104 -27.02 6.59 14.78
N ALA A 105 -26.19 7.58 15.06
CA ALA A 105 -26.31 8.42 16.25
C ALA A 105 -27.27 9.61 16.08
N HIS A 106 -27.49 10.08 14.85
CA HIS A 106 -28.20 11.34 14.58
C HIS A 106 -29.36 11.22 13.57
N SER A 107 -29.70 10.02 13.11
CA SER A 107 -30.73 9.85 12.10
C SER A 107 -32.10 10.26 12.63
N GLN A 108 -32.64 11.32 12.05
CA GLN A 108 -34.08 11.52 11.96
C GLN A 108 -34.50 11.17 10.54
N GLU A 109 -35.31 10.11 10.42
CA GLU A 109 -35.71 9.55 9.14
C GLU A 109 -36.34 10.63 8.24
N GLY A 110 -35.83 10.77 7.02
CA GLY A 110 -36.29 11.78 6.06
C GLY A 110 -35.70 13.19 6.22
N SER A 111 -34.77 13.43 7.15
CA SER A 111 -34.10 14.74 7.26
C SER A 111 -33.14 15.01 6.09
N ALA A 112 -32.96 16.30 5.72
CA ALA A 112 -32.03 16.71 4.68
C ALA A 112 -30.58 16.25 4.97
N ASP A 113 -30.17 16.28 6.25
CA ASP A 113 -28.88 15.78 6.70
C ASP A 113 -28.72 14.28 6.47
N THR A 114 -29.77 13.48 6.77
CA THR A 114 -29.75 12.03 6.54
C THR A 114 -29.60 11.71 5.05
N LEU A 115 -30.30 12.45 4.18
CA LEU A 115 -30.20 12.31 2.72
C LEU A 115 -28.81 12.71 2.21
N GLY A 116 -28.28 13.84 2.67
CA GLY A 116 -26.95 14.33 2.29
C GLY A 116 -25.83 13.37 2.68
N VAL A 117 -25.85 12.86 3.91
CA VAL A 117 -24.85 11.90 4.38
C VAL A 117 -24.98 10.55 3.65
N SER A 118 -26.20 10.09 3.39
CA SER A 118 -26.42 8.85 2.62
C SER A 118 -25.87 8.96 1.19
N ALA A 119 -26.09 10.10 0.52
CA ALA A 119 -25.53 10.37 -0.80
C ALA A 119 -23.99 10.41 -0.76
N LEU A 120 -23.40 10.98 0.30
CA LEU A 120 -21.95 10.99 0.48
C LEU A 120 -21.39 9.58 0.67
N ILE A 121 -22.03 8.72 1.48
CA ILE A 121 -21.65 7.31 1.64
C ILE A 121 -21.69 6.59 0.28
N GLN A 122 -22.72 6.82 -0.53
CA GLN A 122 -22.81 6.24 -1.88
C GLN A 122 -21.65 6.69 -2.76
N ARG A 123 -21.27 7.97 -2.71
CA ARG A 123 -20.12 8.49 -3.46
C ARG A 123 -18.81 7.84 -3.02
N TYR A 124 -18.60 7.67 -1.71
CA TYR A 124 -17.44 6.95 -1.20
C TYR A 124 -17.39 5.49 -1.67
N ARG A 125 -18.53 4.78 -1.70
CA ARG A 125 -18.61 3.41 -2.25
C ARG A 125 -18.20 3.35 -3.70
N GLN A 126 -18.70 4.27 -4.52
CA GLN A 126 -18.34 4.34 -5.93
C GLN A 126 -16.85 4.63 -6.12
N THR A 127 -16.32 5.66 -5.46
CA THR A 127 -14.90 5.99 -5.54
C THR A 127 -14.03 4.83 -5.07
N ARG A 128 -14.38 4.19 -3.96
CA ARG A 128 -13.65 3.01 -3.46
C ARG A 128 -13.54 1.92 -4.53
N GLU A 129 -14.65 1.58 -5.18
CA GLU A 129 -14.67 0.56 -6.23
C GLU A 129 -13.81 0.95 -7.43
N GLU A 130 -13.92 2.19 -7.91
CA GLU A 130 -13.10 2.70 -9.01
C GLU A 130 -11.59 2.62 -8.69
N ARG A 131 -11.19 3.08 -7.49
CA ARG A 131 -9.79 3.02 -7.04
C ARG A 131 -9.31 1.58 -6.86
N TYR A 132 -10.16 0.70 -6.37
CA TYR A 132 -9.86 -0.73 -6.20
C TYR A 132 -9.60 -1.42 -7.54
N GLN A 133 -10.44 -1.18 -8.54
CA GLN A 133 -10.22 -1.71 -9.89
C GLN A 133 -8.96 -1.13 -10.54
N GLU A 134 -8.69 0.17 -10.36
CA GLU A 134 -7.45 0.79 -10.82
C GLU A 134 -6.22 0.16 -10.17
N PHE A 135 -6.27 -0.09 -8.85
CA PHE A 135 -5.23 -0.78 -8.11
C PHE A 135 -4.99 -2.20 -8.63
N LEU A 136 -6.03 -3.02 -8.79
CA LEU A 136 -5.92 -4.38 -9.30
C LEU A 136 -5.29 -4.43 -10.69
N LYS A 137 -5.76 -3.56 -11.60
CA LYS A 137 -5.23 -3.44 -12.95
C LYS A 137 -3.75 -3.06 -12.92
N ARG A 138 -3.39 -2.05 -12.13
CA ARG A 138 -2.00 -1.57 -12.03
C ARG A 138 -1.09 -2.62 -11.42
N TRP A 139 -1.51 -3.27 -10.33
CA TRP A 139 -0.77 -4.33 -9.68
C TRP A 139 -0.53 -5.51 -10.63
N SER A 140 -1.57 -5.99 -11.33
CA SER A 140 -1.44 -7.07 -12.31
C SER A 140 -0.46 -6.73 -13.45
N SER A 141 -0.51 -5.51 -13.98
CA SER A 141 0.46 -5.04 -15.00
C SER A 141 1.89 -5.10 -14.47
N LEU A 142 2.13 -4.60 -13.26
CA LEU A 142 3.45 -4.58 -12.63
C LEU A 142 3.97 -5.99 -12.31
N GLN A 143 3.10 -6.94 -11.98
CA GLN A 143 3.49 -8.35 -11.83
C GLN A 143 3.97 -8.93 -13.16
N LYS A 144 3.25 -8.67 -14.26
CA LYS A 144 3.63 -9.12 -15.61
C LYS A 144 4.96 -8.52 -16.07
N GLU A 145 5.25 -7.29 -15.65
CA GLU A 145 6.51 -6.59 -15.90
C GLU A 145 7.66 -7.04 -14.96
N ASP A 146 7.46 -8.05 -14.11
CA ASP A 146 8.42 -8.53 -13.10
C ASP A 146 8.94 -7.41 -12.16
N LEU A 147 8.04 -6.54 -11.67
CA LEU A 147 8.42 -5.47 -10.73
C LEU A 147 9.26 -6.00 -9.54
N LYS A 148 8.85 -7.15 -8.99
CA LYS A 148 9.56 -7.82 -7.88
C LYS A 148 10.98 -8.18 -8.26
N GLY A 149 11.15 -8.95 -9.33
CA GLY A 149 12.46 -9.46 -9.75
C GLY A 149 13.37 -8.34 -10.23
N ASN A 150 12.82 -7.32 -10.91
CA ASN A 150 13.54 -6.11 -11.27
C ASN A 150 14.12 -5.40 -10.04
N LEU A 151 13.29 -5.11 -9.03
CA LEU A 151 13.77 -4.45 -7.81
C LEU A 151 14.76 -5.32 -7.05
N LEU A 152 14.51 -6.63 -6.93
CA LEU A 152 15.44 -7.57 -6.31
C LEU A 152 16.80 -7.62 -7.01
N ARG A 153 16.83 -7.54 -8.35
CA ARG A 153 18.07 -7.46 -9.13
C ARG A 153 18.81 -6.16 -8.86
N ILE A 154 18.11 -5.02 -8.84
CA ILE A 154 18.70 -3.71 -8.55
C ILE A 154 19.37 -3.72 -7.17
N ILE A 155 18.68 -4.21 -6.12
CA ILE A 155 19.22 -4.16 -4.75
C ILE A 155 20.33 -5.19 -4.48
N LYS A 156 20.45 -6.24 -5.31
CA LYS A 156 21.46 -7.30 -5.18
C LYS A 156 22.66 -7.12 -6.11
N LYS A 157 22.58 -6.23 -7.11
CA LYS A 157 23.69 -5.96 -8.03
C LYS A 157 24.91 -5.51 -7.22
N LYS A 158 25.99 -6.30 -7.29
CA LYS A 158 27.30 -5.91 -6.77
C LYS A 158 27.85 -4.80 -7.67
N THR A 159 28.42 -3.77 -7.05
CA THR A 159 29.25 -2.80 -7.73
C THR A 159 30.57 -3.46 -8.10
#